data_AF-A0A1B6ICC4-F1
#
_entry.id   AF-A0A1B6ICC4-F1
#
_cell.length_a   1.000
_cell.length_b   1.000
_cell.length_c   1.000
_cell.angle_alpha   90.00
_cell.angle_beta   90.00
_cell.angle_gamma   90.00
#
_symmetry.space_group_name_H-M   'P 1'
#
loop_
_entity.id
_entity.type
_entity.pdbx_description
1 polymer ?
#
loop_
_entity_poly.entity_id
_entity_poly.type
_entity_poly.pdbx_seq_one_letter_code
_entity_poly.pdbx_strand_id
1 'polypeptide(L)'
;YTILQEQGKGPLSQIPGMEPTNLNNFLSKLESLLNMPDMYNLPQMDCLLSNAHRSTVQRRATQVITAIYSQLYNCVHNPDHLYTSPAQLMPRTPEQVTSLLLGS
;
A
#
# COMPACT_ATOMS: atom_id res chain seq x y z
N TYR A 1 20.88 16.95 -6.93
CA TYR A 1 20.63 16.02 -8.05
C TYR A 1 19.56 15.04 -7.60
N THR A 2 18.33 15.24 -8.09
CA THR A 2 17.15 14.42 -7.75
C THR A 2 17.17 13.17 -8.63
N ILE A 3 17.24 11.99 -8.02
CA ILE A 3 17.39 10.66 -8.68
C ILE A 3 16.08 10.22 -9.40
N LEU A 4 15.08 11.10 -9.52
CA LEU A 4 13.74 10.76 -10.02
C LEU A 4 13.50 11.14 -11.49
N GLN A 5 14.52 11.44 -12.29
CA GLN A 5 14.33 12.04 -13.62
C GLN A 5 14.58 11.14 -14.84
N GLU A 6 14.88 9.84 -14.69
CA GLU A 6 15.19 9.00 -15.88
C GLU A 6 14.65 7.56 -15.90
N GLN A 7 13.60 7.21 -15.14
CA GLN A 7 13.00 5.87 -15.22
C GLN A 7 11.54 5.92 -15.64
N GLY A 8 11.30 6.00 -16.95
CA GLY A 8 9.92 6.02 -17.46
C GLY A 8 9.82 5.81 -18.96
N LYS A 9 10.30 4.68 -19.48
CA LYS A 9 9.97 4.21 -20.84
C LYS A 9 9.76 2.69 -20.94
N GLY A 10 9.52 2.01 -19.81
CA GLY A 10 9.30 0.57 -19.79
C GLY A 10 8.18 0.16 -18.84
N PRO A 11 7.62 -1.04 -19.02
CA PRO A 11 6.62 -1.61 -18.11
C PRO A 11 7.15 -1.62 -16.67
N LEU A 12 6.32 -1.29 -15.68
CA LEU A 12 6.74 -1.23 -14.26
C LEU A 12 7.37 -2.53 -13.76
N SER A 13 6.98 -3.68 -14.31
CA SER A 13 7.59 -4.99 -14.01
C SER A 13 9.10 -5.07 -14.31
N GLN A 14 9.62 -4.19 -15.17
CA GLN A 14 11.04 -4.11 -15.54
C GLN A 14 11.82 -3.07 -14.71
N ILE A 15 11.15 -2.32 -13.82
CA ILE A 15 11.82 -1.38 -12.93
C ILE A 15 12.34 -2.13 -11.70
N PRO A 16 13.65 -2.05 -11.39
CA PRO A 16 14.20 -2.62 -10.16
C PRO A 16 13.48 -2.07 -8.93
N GLY A 17 12.98 -2.94 -8.07
CA GLY A 17 12.14 -2.57 -6.93
C GLY A 17 10.64 -2.85 -7.12
N MET A 18 10.16 -2.93 -8.36
CA MET A 18 8.75 -3.14 -8.73
C MET A 18 8.48 -4.56 -9.27
N GLU A 19 9.42 -5.48 -9.08
CA GLU A 19 9.29 -6.87 -9.48
C GLU A 19 8.13 -7.55 -8.71
N PRO A 20 7.46 -8.56 -9.30
CA PRO A 20 6.37 -9.28 -8.66
C PRO A 20 6.71 -9.84 -7.27
N THR A 21 7.97 -10.23 -7.05
CA THR A 21 8.47 -10.70 -5.75
C THR A 21 8.43 -9.61 -4.68
N ASN A 22 8.87 -8.39 -5.01
CA ASN A 22 8.86 -7.26 -4.09
C ASN A 22 7.44 -6.80 -3.79
N LEU A 23 6.58 -6.83 -4.81
CA LEU A 23 5.17 -6.52 -4.67
C LEU A 23 4.47 -7.56 -3.76
N ASN A 24 4.75 -8.86 -3.93
CA ASN A 24 4.29 -9.90 -3.01
C ASN A 24 4.76 -9.70 -1.57
N ASN A 25 6.02 -9.29 -1.36
CA ASN A 25 6.53 -8.97 -0.02
C ASN A 25 5.78 -7.79 0.59
N PHE A 26 5.53 -6.73 -0.19
CA PHE A 26 4.73 -5.58 0.24
C PHE A 26 3.32 -6.01 0.62
N LEU A 27 2.65 -6.78 -0.24
CA LEU A 27 1.29 -7.29 0.00
C LEU A 27 1.22 -8.20 1.23
N SER A 28 2.22 -9.05 1.45
CA SER A 28 2.29 -9.90 2.64
C SER A 28 2.35 -9.06 3.92
N LYS A 29 3.11 -7.95 3.90
CA LYS A 29 3.16 -7.01 5.02
C LYS A 29 1.86 -6.25 5.19
N LEU A 30 1.22 -5.86 4.09
CA LEU A 30 -0.10 -5.22 4.11
C LEU A 30 -1.17 -6.16 4.67
N GLU A 31 -1.18 -7.43 4.26
CA GLU A 31 -2.09 -8.44 4.82
C GLU A 31 -1.89 -8.61 6.32
N SER A 32 -0.64 -8.62 6.79
CA SER A 32 -0.34 -8.66 8.22
C SER A 32 -0.87 -7.41 8.94
N LEU A 33 -0.72 -6.22 8.34
CA LEU A 33 -1.32 -4.97 8.86
C LEU A 33 -2.85 -5.04 8.90
N LEU A 34 -3.50 -5.61 7.87
CA LEU A 34 -4.95 -5.74 7.79
C LEU A 34 -5.51 -6.72 8.82
N ASN A 35 -4.78 -7.82 9.10
CA ASN A 35 -5.20 -8.82 10.08
C ASN A 35 -4.91 -8.39 11.53
N MET A 36 -3.80 -7.69 11.76
CA MET A 36 -3.35 -7.31 13.10
C MET A 36 -2.92 -5.83 13.14
N PRO A 37 -3.85 -4.88 12.95
CA PRO A 37 -3.53 -3.45 12.93
C PRO A 37 -2.89 -2.97 14.23
N ASP A 38 -3.27 -3.56 15.37
CA ASP A 38 -2.74 -3.22 16.69
C ASP A 38 -1.23 -3.46 16.83
N MET A 39 -0.69 -4.46 16.13
CA MET A 39 0.75 -4.76 16.16
C MET A 39 1.60 -3.72 15.43
N TYR A 40 0.98 -2.91 14.57
CA TYR A 40 1.64 -1.85 13.81
C TYR A 40 1.41 -0.47 14.42
N ASN A 41 0.74 -0.40 15.57
CA ASN A 41 0.68 0.84 16.32
C ASN A 41 2.08 1.20 16.82
N LEU A 42 2.49 2.41 16.46
CA LEU A 42 3.72 3.00 16.90
C LEU A 42 3.61 3.31 18.41
N PRO A 43 4.58 2.95 19.26
CA PRO A 43 4.55 3.30 20.69
C PRO A 43 4.50 4.82 20.92
N GLN A 44 4.91 5.61 19.92
CA GLN A 44 4.79 7.07 19.93
C GLN A 44 3.33 7.55 19.89
N MET A 45 2.41 6.75 19.34
CA MET A 45 0.97 7.01 19.40
C MET A 45 0.49 7.01 20.85
N ASP A 46 1.13 6.23 21.74
CA ASP A 46 0.79 6.20 23.17
C ASP A 46 1.19 7.45 23.94
N CYS A 47 2.08 8.28 23.37
CA CYS A 47 2.44 9.57 23.91
C CYS A 47 1.43 10.67 23.55
N LEU A 48 0.55 10.43 22.56
CA LEU A 48 -0.50 11.39 22.21
C LEU A 48 -1.58 11.39 23.30
N LEU A 49 -1.62 12.43 24.11
CA LEU A 49 -2.58 12.57 25.23
C LEU A 49 -4.03 12.73 24.76
N SER A 50 -4.25 13.17 23.52
CA SER A 50 -5.58 13.38 22.95
C SER A 50 -5.98 12.25 22.00
N ASN A 51 -7.10 11.61 22.30
CA ASN A 51 -7.73 10.60 21.44
C ASN A 51 -8.07 11.15 20.05
N ALA A 52 -8.40 12.45 19.94
CA ALA A 52 -8.70 13.08 18.66
C ALA A 52 -7.46 13.18 17.76
N HIS A 53 -6.29 13.48 18.35
CA HIS A 53 -5.03 13.51 17.61
C HIS A 53 -4.60 12.10 17.17
N ARG A 54 -4.73 11.09 18.05
CA ARG A 54 -4.48 9.68 17.68
C ARG A 54 -5.34 9.26 16.50
N SER A 55 -6.65 9.49 16.57
CA SER A 55 -7.57 9.14 15.49
C SER A 55 -7.25 9.88 14.18
N THR A 56 -6.87 11.17 14.26
CA THR A 56 -6.49 11.95 13.08
C THR A 56 -5.23 11.41 12.42
N VAL A 57 -4.20 11.08 13.21
CA VAL A 57 -2.94 10.51 12.68
C VAL A 57 -3.20 9.16 12.04
N GLN A 58 -3.92 8.28 12.72
CA GLN A 58 -4.27 6.95 12.20
C GLN A 58 -5.08 7.06 10.91
N ARG A 59 -6.10 7.92 10.88
CA ARG A 59 -6.92 8.15 9.68
C ARG A 59 -6.08 8.65 8.49
N ARG A 60 -5.20 9.63 8.72
CA ARG A 60 -4.31 10.14 7.67
C ARG A 60 -3.34 9.07 7.17
N ALA A 61 -2.77 8.27 8.07
CA ALA A 61 -1.91 7.15 7.69
C ALA A 61 -2.66 6.13 6.82
N THR A 62 -3.87 5.73 7.23
CA THR A 62 -4.74 4.83 6.46
C THR A 62 -5.09 5.39 5.07
N GLN A 63 -5.39 6.69 4.98
CA GLN A 63 -5.67 7.35 3.69
C GLN A 63 -4.46 7.28 2.74
N VAL A 64 -3.25 7.51 3.25
CA VAL A 64 -2.02 7.43 2.45
C VAL A 64 -1.78 6.00 1.97
N ILE A 65 -1.92 5.00 2.86
CA ILE A 65 -1.75 3.58 2.51
C ILE A 65 -2.76 3.18 1.42
N THR A 66 -4.02 3.59 1.58
CA THR A 66 -5.08 3.32 0.62
C THR A 66 -4.78 3.96 -0.73
N ALA A 67 -4.35 5.22 -0.76
CA ALA A 67 -4.03 5.93 -2.00
C ALA A 67 -2.88 5.25 -2.77
N ILE A 68 -1.83 4.80 -2.05
CA ILE A 68 -0.71 4.06 -2.64
C ILE A 68 -1.20 2.70 -3.17
N TYR A 69 -2.03 1.98 -2.40
CA TYR A 69 -2.60 0.71 -2.83
C TYR A 69 -3.44 0.86 -4.09
N SER A 70 -4.29 1.88 -4.18
CA SER A 70 -5.10 2.17 -5.39
C SER A 70 -4.23 2.42 -6.61
N GLN A 71 -3.16 3.21 -6.46
CA GLN A 71 -2.23 3.46 -7.55
C GLN A 71 -1.54 2.17 -7.99
N LEU A 72 -1.03 1.38 -7.05
CA LEU A 72 -0.41 0.09 -7.34
C LEU A 72 -1.39 -0.88 -8.01
N TYR A 73 -2.63 -0.96 -7.53
CA TYR A 73 -3.66 -1.83 -8.08
C TYR A 73 -3.94 -1.51 -9.55
N ASN A 74 -4.13 -0.21 -9.86
CA ASN A 74 -4.34 0.25 -11.24
C ASN A 74 -3.12 -0.02 -12.11
N CYS A 75 -1.92 0.21 -11.57
CA CYS A 75 -0.67 -0.05 -12.27
C CYS A 75 -0.44 -1.54 -12.54
N VAL A 76 -0.76 -2.43 -11.60
CA VAL A 76 -0.61 -3.88 -11.77
C VAL A 76 -1.62 -4.43 -12.76
N HIS A 77 -2.86 -3.96 -12.69
CA HIS A 77 -3.93 -4.35 -13.63
C HIS A 77 -3.81 -3.69 -15.00
N ASN A 78 -2.91 -2.72 -15.18
CA ASN A 78 -2.65 -2.14 -16.49
C ASN A 78 -1.84 -3.14 -17.36
N PRO A 79 -2.38 -3.60 -18.50
CA PRO A 79 -1.63 -4.47 -19.42
C PRO A 79 -0.32 -3.85 -19.92
N ASP A 80 -0.18 -2.51 -19.95
CA ASP A 80 1.05 -1.83 -20.37
C ASP A 80 2.25 -2.12 -19.44
N HIS A 81 1.99 -2.60 -18.21
CA HIS A 81 3.03 -2.84 -17.21
C HIS A 81 3.50 -4.31 -17.15
N LEU A 82 2.93 -5.17 -18.01
CA LEU A 82 3.35 -6.56 -18.25
C LEU A 82 3.46 -7.43 -16.99
N TYR A 83 2.63 -7.17 -15.96
CA TYR A 83 2.55 -8.06 -14.80
C TYR A 83 1.86 -9.38 -15.17
N THR A 84 2.47 -10.50 -14.78
CA THR A 84 1.89 -11.82 -14.98
C THR A 84 0.78 -12.04 -13.95
N SER A 85 -0.43 -12.35 -14.42
CA SER A 85 -1.60 -12.65 -13.57
C SER A 85 -1.90 -11.57 -12.50
N PRO A 86 -2.26 -10.33 -12.90
CA PRO A 86 -2.48 -9.22 -11.97
C PRO A 86 -3.57 -9.50 -10.93
N ALA A 87 -4.60 -10.26 -11.29
CA ALA A 87 -5.65 -10.71 -10.39
C ALA A 87 -5.16 -11.72 -9.33
N GLN A 88 -4.11 -12.49 -9.62
CA GLN A 88 -3.47 -13.38 -8.65
C GLN A 88 -2.52 -12.61 -7.73
N LEU A 89 -1.85 -11.58 -8.29
CA LEU A 89 -0.92 -10.74 -7.54
C LEU A 89 -1.66 -9.82 -6.56
N MET A 90 -2.71 -9.12 -7.01
CA MET A 90 -3.50 -8.19 -6.19
C MET A 90 -5.00 -8.53 -6.29
N PRO A 91 -5.48 -9.54 -5.54
CA PRO A 91 -6.88 -9.98 -5.64
C PRO A 91 -7.88 -9.06 -4.95
N ARG A 92 -7.45 -8.25 -3.97
CA ARG A 92 -8.33 -7.34 -3.23
C ARG A 92 -8.47 -6.00 -3.91
N THR A 93 -9.69 -5.48 -3.99
CA THR A 93 -9.90 -4.12 -4.52
C THR A 93 -9.50 -3.07 -3.48
N PRO A 94 -9.14 -1.84 -3.91
CA PRO A 94 -8.82 -0.78 -2.98
C PRO A 94 -9.95 -0.44 -2.01
N GLU A 95 -11.21 -0.58 -2.43
CA GLU A 95 -12.38 -0.38 -1.57
C GLU A 95 -12.41 -1.41 -0.43
N GLN A 96 -12.10 -2.68 -0.72
CA GLN A 96 -12.03 -3.72 0.30
C GLN A 96 -10.93 -3.44 1.32
N VAL A 97 -9.73 -3.05 0.86
CA VAL A 97 -8.60 -2.69 1.74
C VAL A 97 -8.94 -1.48 2.61
N THR A 98 -9.62 -0.48 2.04
CA THR A 98 -10.07 0.71 2.78
C THR A 98 -11.04 0.33 3.88
N SER A 99 -12.02 -0.52 3.58
CA SER A 99 -13.03 -0.97 4.53
C SER A 99 -12.41 -1.76 5.69
N LEU A 100 -11.40 -2.57 5.41
CA LEU A 100 -10.67 -3.34 6.43
C LEU A 100 -9.81 -2.44 7.33
N LEU A 101 -9.16 -1.40 6.78
CA LEU A 101 -8.32 -0.49 7.57
C LEU A 101 -9.09 0.54 8.39
N LEU A 102 -10.24 0.99 7.90
CA LEU A 102 -11.04 2.00 8.59
C LEU A 102 -12.04 1.41 9.57
N GLY A 103 -12.29 0.10 9.53
CA GLY A 103 -13.26 -0.57 10.39
C GLY A 103 -14.65 0.05 10.19
N SER A 104 -15.39 -0.48 9.21
CA SER A 104 -16.82 -0.16 9.02
C SER A 104 -17.62 -0.30 10.31
#